data_AF-A0A832TCW6-F1
#
_entry.id   AF-A0A832TCW6-F1
#
_cell.length_a   1.000
_cell.length_b   1.000
_cell.length_c   1.000
_cell.angle_alpha   90.00
_cell.angle_beta   90.00
_cell.angle_gamma   90.00
#
_symmetry.space_group_name_H-M   'P 1'
#
loop_
_entity.id
_entity.type
_entity.pdbx_description
1 polymer ?
#
loop_
_entity_poly.entity_id
_entity_poly.type
_entity_poly.pdbx_seq_one_letter_code
_entity_poly.pdbx_strand_id
1 'polypeptide(L)'
;MSAKEQKINLDELSEKLSKIAELINKAEEIHEEFNEVPTTDFSKLYTITGVYDTEKGKASYDYLSLYDYFAELYVKFILSTMSTYAVKTKESEIEYINILLDDGHYIILEGEEDKVIIPHPSALASTHTHPNICLFSHKDIETADQLFIKGYIAVGVLTTNCFLLLYRRGVYIIEDRESLLLLANKVKKSKTIEELVKSYNNIKFNYLILRLVQFA
;
A
#
# COMPACT_ATOMS: atom_id res chain seq x y z
N MET A 1 11.01 16.58 27.29
CA MET A 1 10.96 15.97 25.96
C MET A 1 10.24 14.65 26.10
N SER A 2 9.04 14.53 25.53
CA SER A 2 8.34 13.25 25.45
C SER A 2 9.14 12.33 24.54
N ALA A 3 9.28 11.05 24.89
CA ALA A 3 9.84 10.06 23.98
C ALA A 3 8.85 9.87 22.82
N LYS A 4 9.32 9.92 21.56
CA LYS A 4 8.50 9.62 20.40
C LYS A 4 7.98 8.18 20.50
N GLU A 5 6.68 7.98 20.25
CA GLU A 5 6.07 6.65 20.32
C GLU A 5 6.63 5.75 19.21
N GLN A 6 7.12 4.58 19.60
CA GLN A 6 7.55 3.52 18.70
C GLN A 6 7.00 2.19 19.20
N LYS A 7 6.27 1.48 18.34
CA LYS A 7 5.77 0.13 18.59
C LYS A 7 6.26 -0.79 17.49
N ILE A 8 6.81 -1.95 17.85
CA ILE A 8 7.07 -3.05 16.93
C ILE A 8 6.20 -4.22 17.38
N ASN A 9 5.48 -4.84 16.46
CA ASN A 9 4.57 -5.93 16.81
C ASN A 9 4.36 -6.89 15.63
N LEU A 10 3.67 -7.99 15.91
CA LEU A 10 3.25 -9.00 14.95
C LEU A 10 1.80 -9.40 15.27
N ASP A 11 0.98 -9.60 14.26
CA ASP A 11 -0.36 -10.18 14.39
C ASP A 11 -0.72 -11.08 13.19
N GLU A 12 -1.80 -11.86 13.35
CA GLU A 12 -2.23 -12.85 12.35
C GLU A 12 -2.47 -12.24 10.96
N LEU A 13 -2.98 -11.00 10.88
CA LEU A 13 -3.23 -10.35 9.60
C LEU A 13 -1.91 -9.92 8.95
N SER A 14 -0.99 -9.37 9.73
CA SER A 14 0.34 -8.96 9.25
C SER A 14 1.19 -10.14 8.76
N GLU A 15 1.15 -11.29 9.46
CA GLU A 15 1.80 -12.52 9.00
C GLU A 15 1.19 -13.04 7.70
N LYS A 16 -0.14 -12.98 7.58
CA LYS A 16 -0.83 -13.39 6.36
C LYS A 16 -0.50 -12.47 5.19
N LEU A 17 -0.40 -11.16 5.42
CA LEU A 17 0.00 -10.19 4.40
C LEU A 17 1.42 -10.48 3.87
N SER A 18 2.36 -10.78 4.76
CA SER A 18 3.72 -11.18 4.36
C SER A 18 3.72 -12.42 3.47
N LYS A 19 2.95 -13.46 3.81
CA LYS A 19 2.82 -14.66 2.96
C LYS A 19 2.23 -14.35 1.58
N ILE A 20 1.22 -13.48 1.50
CA ILE A 20 0.64 -13.08 0.21
C ILE A 20 1.65 -12.27 -0.61
N ALA A 21 2.43 -11.39 0.02
CA ALA A 21 3.48 -10.65 -0.66
C ALA A 21 4.59 -11.57 -1.20
N GLU A 22 4.96 -12.62 -0.47
CA GLU A 22 5.89 -13.64 -0.94
C GLU A 22 5.36 -14.35 -2.20
N LEU A 23 4.07 -14.71 -2.21
CA LEU A 23 3.44 -15.30 -3.40
C LEU A 23 3.40 -14.32 -4.59
N ILE A 24 3.17 -13.03 -4.34
CA ILE A 24 3.22 -12.00 -5.38
C ILE A 24 4.62 -11.96 -6.01
N ASN A 25 5.66 -11.80 -5.19
CA ASN A 25 7.03 -11.68 -5.67
C ASN A 25 7.46 -12.92 -6.48
N LYS A 26 7.16 -14.12 -5.97
CA LYS A 26 7.44 -15.37 -6.69
C LYS A 26 6.69 -15.46 -8.02
N ALA A 27 5.43 -15.01 -8.05
CA ALA A 27 4.65 -15.06 -9.28
C ALA A 27 5.19 -14.10 -10.36
N GLU A 28 5.67 -12.92 -9.94
CA GLU A 28 6.34 -11.98 -10.85
C GLU A 28 7.64 -12.55 -11.40
N GLU A 29 8.48 -13.13 -10.55
CA GLU A 29 9.72 -13.82 -10.94
C GLU A 29 9.44 -14.94 -11.95
N ILE A 30 8.44 -15.80 -11.68
CA ILE A 30 8.11 -16.90 -12.58
C ILE A 30 7.64 -16.36 -13.95
N HIS A 31 6.81 -15.35 -13.95
CA HIS A 31 6.28 -14.76 -15.18
C HIS A 31 7.38 -14.09 -16.00
N GLU A 32 8.31 -13.39 -15.35
CA GLU A 32 9.43 -12.73 -16.01
C GLU A 32 10.47 -13.72 -16.55
N GLU A 33 10.91 -14.67 -15.72
CA GLU A 33 12.04 -15.55 -16.07
C GLU A 33 11.63 -16.72 -16.99
N PHE A 34 10.43 -17.26 -16.81
CA PHE A 34 9.96 -18.45 -17.53
C PHE A 34 8.90 -18.14 -18.59
N ASN A 35 8.47 -16.89 -18.69
CA ASN A 35 7.39 -16.46 -19.59
C ASN A 35 6.11 -17.31 -19.42
N GLU A 36 5.85 -17.74 -18.18
CA GLU A 36 4.70 -18.54 -17.79
C GLU A 36 3.87 -17.78 -16.77
N VAL A 37 2.59 -17.55 -17.07
CA VAL A 37 1.67 -16.82 -16.17
C VAL A 37 1.16 -17.77 -15.07
N PRO A 38 1.53 -17.57 -13.79
CA PRO A 38 1.09 -18.46 -12.72
C PRO A 38 -0.39 -18.22 -12.38
N THR A 39 -1.00 -19.25 -11.78
CA THR A 39 -2.34 -19.17 -11.17
C THR A 39 -2.25 -19.44 -9.66
N THR A 40 -3.27 -19.09 -8.89
CA THR A 40 -3.27 -19.22 -7.44
C THR A 40 -4.64 -19.59 -6.85
N ASP A 41 -4.61 -20.15 -5.65
CA ASP A 41 -5.75 -20.33 -4.74
C ASP A 41 -5.62 -19.43 -3.48
N PHE A 42 -4.75 -18.42 -3.54
CA PHE A 42 -4.33 -17.54 -2.44
C PHE A 42 -3.51 -18.19 -1.33
N SER A 43 -3.17 -19.48 -1.47
CA SER A 43 -2.29 -20.20 -0.53
C SER A 43 -1.00 -20.65 -1.20
N LYS A 44 -1.04 -20.97 -2.49
CA LYS A 44 0.12 -21.38 -3.28
C LYS A 44 0.01 -20.94 -4.74
N LEU A 45 1.10 -21.09 -5.48
CA LEU A 45 1.18 -20.85 -6.91
C LEU A 45 1.12 -22.15 -7.69
N TYR A 46 0.59 -22.05 -8.90
CA TYR A 46 0.41 -23.16 -9.83
C TYR A 46 0.90 -22.76 -11.22
N THR A 47 1.66 -23.65 -11.84
CA THR A 47 2.14 -23.51 -13.21
C THR A 47 1.86 -24.78 -14.00
N ILE A 48 1.64 -24.67 -15.30
CA ILE A 48 1.43 -25.79 -16.22
C ILE A 48 2.66 -26.71 -16.22
N THR A 49 3.85 -26.13 -16.19
CA THR A 49 5.10 -26.89 -16.28
C THR A 49 5.62 -27.39 -14.91
N GLY A 50 5.18 -26.79 -13.80
CA GLY A 50 5.65 -27.11 -12.45
C GLY A 50 6.99 -26.45 -12.12
N VAL A 51 7.14 -25.16 -12.46
CA VAL A 51 8.31 -24.33 -12.18
C VAL A 51 8.49 -24.14 -10.66
N TYR A 52 9.73 -24.00 -10.19
CA TYR A 52 10.15 -23.55 -8.85
C TYR A 52 9.04 -23.31 -7.81
N ASP A 53 8.96 -24.19 -6.79
CA ASP A 53 8.04 -24.08 -5.65
C ASP A 53 6.55 -23.90 -6.02
N THR A 54 6.16 -24.23 -7.26
CA THR A 54 4.75 -24.24 -7.69
C THR A 54 4.22 -25.64 -7.88
N GLU A 55 2.91 -25.75 -7.74
CA GLU A 55 2.18 -26.98 -8.02
C GLU A 55 1.91 -27.11 -9.52
N LYS A 56 2.04 -28.32 -10.05
CA LYS A 56 1.73 -28.55 -11.45
C LYS A 56 0.22 -28.50 -11.69
N GLY A 57 -0.23 -27.58 -12.55
CA GLY A 57 -1.63 -27.47 -12.95
C GLY A 57 -2.10 -26.02 -13.08
N LYS A 58 -3.40 -25.81 -12.85
CA LYS A 58 -4.03 -24.49 -12.80
C LYS A 58 -4.96 -24.40 -11.60
N ALA A 59 -4.91 -23.27 -10.92
CA ALA A 59 -5.88 -22.91 -9.90
C ALA A 59 -6.97 -21.97 -10.46
N SER A 60 -7.88 -21.56 -9.57
CA SER A 60 -9.08 -20.81 -9.96
C SER A 60 -8.84 -19.34 -10.32
N TYR A 61 -7.71 -18.76 -9.89
CA TYR A 61 -7.44 -17.34 -10.05
C TYR A 61 -6.11 -17.09 -10.76
N ASP A 62 -6.05 -16.03 -11.56
CA ASP A 62 -4.79 -15.47 -12.05
C ASP A 62 -4.00 -14.85 -10.89
N TYR A 63 -2.66 -14.93 -10.92
CA TYR A 63 -1.81 -14.42 -9.83
C TYR A 63 -2.01 -12.92 -9.55
N LEU A 64 -2.44 -12.12 -10.54
CA LEU A 64 -2.76 -10.70 -10.32
C LEU A 64 -3.87 -10.51 -9.28
N SER A 65 -4.69 -11.54 -9.02
CA SER A 65 -5.71 -11.52 -7.97
C SER A 65 -5.10 -11.45 -6.56
N LEU A 66 -3.84 -11.86 -6.38
CA LEU A 66 -3.13 -11.75 -5.09
C LEU A 66 -3.03 -10.29 -4.64
N TYR A 67 -2.86 -9.35 -5.57
CA TYR A 67 -2.80 -7.93 -5.27
C TYR A 67 -4.09 -7.39 -4.67
N ASP A 68 -5.22 -7.73 -5.28
CA ASP A 68 -6.53 -7.34 -4.79
C ASP A 68 -6.81 -7.99 -3.41
N TYR A 69 -6.41 -9.25 -3.24
CA TYR A 69 -6.53 -9.95 -1.96
C TYR A 69 -5.64 -9.34 -0.86
N PHE A 70 -4.40 -8.97 -1.20
CA PHE A 70 -3.50 -8.25 -0.30
C PHE A 70 -4.13 -6.93 0.13
N ALA A 71 -4.65 -6.14 -0.81
CA ALA A 71 -5.30 -4.86 -0.50
C ALA A 71 -6.50 -5.02 0.43
N GLU A 72 -7.34 -6.05 0.24
CA GLU A 72 -8.47 -6.34 1.13
C GLU A 72 -8.05 -6.72 2.55
N LEU A 73 -7.03 -7.55 2.69
CA LEU A 73 -6.47 -7.90 4.00
C LEU A 73 -5.81 -6.68 4.65
N TYR A 74 -5.12 -5.87 3.87
CA TYR A 74 -4.39 -4.70 4.35
C TYR A 74 -5.32 -3.63 4.92
N VAL A 75 -6.48 -3.42 4.30
CA VAL A 75 -7.54 -2.55 4.86
C VAL A 75 -7.96 -3.03 6.26
N LYS A 76 -8.18 -4.33 6.45
CA LYS A 76 -8.57 -4.90 7.76
C LYS A 76 -7.45 -4.73 8.79
N PHE A 77 -6.21 -5.00 8.36
CA PHE A 77 -5.03 -4.84 9.19
C PHE A 77 -4.86 -3.40 9.68
N ILE A 78 -4.90 -2.43 8.77
CA ILE A 78 -4.77 -1.00 9.11
C ILE A 78 -5.91 -0.56 10.03
N LEU A 79 -7.15 -0.97 9.76
CA LEU A 79 -8.27 -0.66 10.66
C LEU A 79 -8.06 -1.22 12.08
N SER A 80 -7.53 -2.43 12.20
CA SER A 80 -7.30 -3.05 13.50
C SER A 80 -6.14 -2.42 14.28
N THR A 81 -5.12 -1.89 13.60
CA THR A 81 -3.88 -1.42 14.23
C THR A 81 -3.77 0.09 14.34
N MET A 82 -4.36 0.85 13.39
CA MET A 82 -4.15 2.29 13.26
C MET A 82 -5.36 3.15 13.64
N SER A 83 -6.55 2.58 13.88
CA SER A 83 -7.76 3.37 14.19
C SER A 83 -7.60 4.26 15.43
N THR A 84 -6.97 3.76 16.50
CA THR A 84 -6.72 4.57 17.71
C THR A 84 -5.74 5.71 17.43
N TYR A 85 -4.76 5.51 16.56
CA TYR A 85 -3.80 6.54 16.18
C TYR A 85 -4.44 7.60 15.27
N ALA A 86 -5.40 7.23 14.43
CA ALA A 86 -6.19 8.19 13.66
C ALA A 86 -7.01 9.11 14.59
N VAL A 87 -7.56 8.58 15.69
CA VAL A 87 -8.22 9.40 16.73
C VAL A 87 -7.22 10.33 17.40
N LYS A 88 -6.06 9.82 17.84
CA LYS A 88 -4.99 10.66 18.42
C LYS A 88 -4.57 11.78 17.46
N THR A 89 -4.42 11.48 16.17
CA THR A 89 -4.05 12.46 15.13
C THR A 89 -5.09 13.56 15.00
N LYS A 90 -6.38 13.21 15.02
CA LYS A 90 -7.47 14.20 14.96
C LYS A 90 -7.49 15.14 16.16
N GLU A 91 -7.10 14.66 17.33
CA GLU A 91 -7.10 15.42 18.59
C GLU A 91 -5.85 16.27 18.79
N SER A 92 -4.70 15.83 18.28
CA SER A 92 -3.39 16.43 18.56
C SER A 92 -2.66 16.99 17.34
N GLU A 93 -3.16 16.73 16.13
CA GLU A 93 -2.50 17.00 14.83
C GLU A 93 -1.16 16.28 14.63
N ILE A 94 -0.76 15.41 15.56
CA ILE A 94 0.43 14.55 15.44
C ILE A 94 0.09 13.34 14.56
N GLU A 95 0.79 13.19 13.44
CA GLU A 95 0.63 12.05 12.53
C GLU A 95 1.42 10.83 12.99
N TYR A 96 0.91 9.64 12.64
CA TYR A 96 1.54 8.36 12.93
C TYR A 96 1.61 7.56 11.64
N ILE A 97 2.64 6.74 11.51
CA ILE A 97 2.86 5.90 10.33
C ILE A 97 3.06 4.44 10.74
N ASN A 98 2.35 3.57 10.05
CA ASN A 98 2.54 2.13 10.06
C ASN A 98 3.41 1.72 8.87
N ILE A 99 4.40 0.88 9.12
CA ILE A 99 5.24 0.24 8.10
C ILE A 99 5.16 -1.26 8.31
N LEU A 100 4.64 -1.99 7.32
CA LEU A 100 4.58 -3.45 7.31
C LEU A 100 5.84 -4.01 6.65
N LEU A 101 6.63 -4.76 7.39
CA LEU A 101 7.90 -5.36 6.96
C LEU A 101 7.68 -6.69 6.23
N ASP A 102 8.72 -7.13 5.53
CA ASP A 102 8.71 -8.32 4.69
C ASP A 102 8.48 -9.61 5.49
N ASP A 103 8.91 -9.65 6.74
CA ASP A 103 8.75 -10.78 7.66
C ASP A 103 7.40 -10.81 8.40
N GLY A 104 6.52 -9.85 8.09
CA GLY A 104 5.20 -9.71 8.70
C GLY A 104 5.19 -8.84 9.94
N HIS A 105 6.33 -8.49 10.54
CA HIS A 105 6.33 -7.51 11.62
C HIS A 105 5.87 -6.15 11.08
N TYR A 106 5.29 -5.33 11.95
CA TYR A 106 5.00 -3.95 11.63
C TYR A 106 5.51 -3.01 12.70
N ILE A 107 5.85 -1.80 12.25
CA ILE A 107 6.32 -0.71 13.09
C ILE A 107 5.30 0.42 13.02
N ILE A 108 4.94 0.99 14.18
CA ILE A 108 4.21 2.25 14.27
C ILE A 108 5.15 3.30 14.83
N LEU A 109 5.27 4.42 14.13
CA LEU A 109 6.13 5.54 14.48
C LEU A 109 5.32 6.82 14.57
N GLU A 110 5.61 7.63 15.58
CA GLU A 110 5.15 9.00 15.68
C GLU A 110 5.96 9.92 14.73
N GLY A 111 5.25 10.61 13.84
CA GLY A 111 5.79 11.64 12.95
C GLY A 111 6.09 12.95 13.68
N GLU A 112 6.75 13.90 13.01
CA GLU A 112 6.76 15.29 13.48
C GLU A 112 5.57 16.05 12.89
N GLU A 113 5.14 17.10 13.59
CA GLU A 113 4.18 18.09 13.09
C GLU A 113 4.59 18.50 11.65
N ASP A 114 3.72 18.19 10.67
CA ASP A 114 3.89 18.46 9.23
C ASP A 114 5.06 17.78 8.47
N LYS A 115 5.86 16.88 9.09
CA LYS A 115 6.92 16.15 8.38
C LYS A 115 7.22 14.75 8.95
N VAL A 116 7.18 13.77 8.05
CA VAL A 116 7.75 12.43 8.29
C VAL A 116 8.90 12.21 7.30
N ILE A 117 10.15 12.24 7.78
CA ILE A 117 11.31 11.78 7.02
C ILE A 117 11.76 10.47 7.65
N ILE A 118 11.34 9.34 7.09
CA ILE A 118 11.73 8.01 7.56
C ILE A 118 12.69 7.37 6.55
N PRO A 119 13.81 6.76 7.00
CA PRO A 119 14.59 5.89 6.15
C PRO A 119 13.73 4.68 5.79
N HIS A 120 13.17 4.65 4.57
CA HIS A 120 12.28 3.57 4.12
C HIS A 120 13.05 2.25 4.06
N PRO A 121 12.81 1.30 4.99
CA PRO A 121 13.42 -0.03 4.95
C PRO A 121 12.81 -0.85 3.81
N SER A 122 13.40 -2.01 3.53
CA SER A 122 12.70 -3.07 2.79
C SER A 122 11.41 -3.40 3.55
N ALA A 123 10.28 -3.15 2.92
CA ALA A 123 8.96 -3.32 3.51
C ALA A 123 7.91 -3.50 2.41
N LEU A 124 6.77 -4.02 2.81
CA LEU A 124 5.67 -4.39 1.92
C LEU A 124 4.69 -3.25 1.69
N ALA A 125 4.41 -2.48 2.74
CA ALA A 125 3.40 -1.43 2.68
C ALA A 125 3.64 -0.34 3.73
N SER A 126 3.07 0.84 3.49
CA SER A 126 3.11 1.96 4.42
C SER A 126 1.76 2.67 4.51
N THR A 127 1.38 3.14 5.69
CA THR A 127 0.18 3.94 5.87
C THR A 127 0.36 4.94 6.98
N HIS A 128 0.09 6.21 6.71
CA HIS A 128 0.09 7.25 7.75
C HIS A 128 -1.28 7.85 7.99
N THR A 129 -1.44 8.50 9.13
CA THR A 129 -2.69 9.15 9.54
C THR A 129 -2.70 10.61 9.14
N HIS A 130 -3.86 11.12 8.73
CA HIS A 130 -4.11 12.55 8.54
C HIS A 130 -5.16 13.06 9.56
N PRO A 131 -5.09 14.33 9.97
CA PRO A 131 -6.06 14.90 10.92
C PRO A 131 -7.44 15.13 10.29
N ASN A 132 -7.49 15.56 9.02
CA ASN A 132 -8.71 16.13 8.41
C ASN A 132 -9.11 15.50 7.08
N ILE A 133 -8.20 15.49 6.10
CA ILE A 133 -8.52 15.11 4.72
C ILE A 133 -7.91 13.76 4.38
N CYS A 134 -8.76 12.88 3.85
CA CYS A 134 -8.44 11.52 3.46
C CYS A 134 -8.03 11.45 1.98
N LEU A 135 -7.07 12.30 1.63
CA LEU A 135 -6.46 12.38 0.31
C LEU A 135 -4.96 12.55 0.51
N PHE A 136 -4.18 11.98 -0.40
CA PHE A 136 -2.75 12.19 -0.41
C PHE A 136 -2.42 13.65 -0.71
N SER A 137 -1.48 14.21 0.05
CA SER A 137 -0.77 15.43 -0.29
C SER A 137 0.14 15.19 -1.51
N HIS A 138 0.60 16.26 -2.16
CA HIS A 138 1.56 16.11 -3.26
C HIS A 138 2.87 15.43 -2.82
N LYS A 139 3.31 15.65 -1.57
CA LYS A 139 4.49 15.00 -1.00
C LYS A 139 4.24 13.51 -0.73
N ASP A 140 3.03 13.15 -0.33
CA ASP A 140 2.69 11.75 -0.10
C ASP A 140 2.68 10.99 -1.43
N ILE A 141 2.22 11.63 -2.51
CA ILE A 141 2.26 11.06 -3.87
C ILE A 141 3.70 10.90 -4.35
N GLU A 142 4.56 11.91 -4.15
CA GLU A 142 6.00 11.82 -4.44
C GLU A 142 6.68 10.71 -3.63
N THR A 143 6.27 10.53 -2.37
CA THR A 143 6.77 9.44 -1.51
C THR A 143 6.26 8.09 -2.00
N ALA A 144 5.01 7.99 -2.44
CA ALA A 144 4.44 6.78 -3.01
C ALA A 144 5.21 6.33 -4.27
N ASP A 145 5.61 7.24 -5.17
CA ASP A 145 6.51 6.93 -6.31
C ASP A 145 7.79 6.24 -5.82
N GLN A 146 8.47 6.84 -4.84
CA GLN A 146 9.70 6.28 -4.29
C GLN A 146 9.49 4.92 -3.62
N LEU A 147 8.35 4.72 -2.96
CA LEU A 147 7.99 3.46 -2.32
C LEU A 147 7.71 2.35 -3.34
N PHE A 148 6.97 2.65 -4.41
CA PHE A 148 6.72 1.67 -5.48
C PHE A 148 7.98 1.29 -6.24
N ILE A 149 8.91 2.23 -6.46
CA ILE A 149 10.25 1.95 -7.01
C ILE A 149 11.02 0.98 -6.10
N LYS A 150 10.80 1.04 -4.79
CA LYS A 150 11.42 0.15 -3.80
C LYS A 150 10.69 -1.20 -3.62
N GLY A 151 9.63 -1.45 -4.40
CA GLY A 151 8.90 -2.71 -4.36
C GLY A 151 7.75 -2.75 -3.36
N TYR A 152 7.34 -1.62 -2.77
CA TYR A 152 6.15 -1.60 -1.92
C TYR A 152 4.92 -2.00 -2.75
N ILE A 153 4.02 -2.75 -2.14
CA ILE A 153 2.77 -3.21 -2.75
C ILE A 153 1.67 -2.15 -2.55
N ALA A 154 1.65 -1.48 -1.39
CA ALA A 154 0.60 -0.53 -1.06
C ALA A 154 1.08 0.66 -0.20
N VAL A 155 0.44 1.81 -0.43
CA VAL A 155 0.65 3.07 0.30
C VAL A 155 -0.73 3.64 0.64
N GLY A 156 -0.91 4.12 1.88
CA GLY A 156 -2.23 4.54 2.34
C GLY A 156 -2.24 5.78 3.23
N VAL A 157 -3.38 6.47 3.26
CA VAL A 157 -3.68 7.57 4.18
C VAL A 157 -4.96 7.25 4.93
N LEU A 158 -4.88 7.24 6.26
CA LEU A 158 -5.99 6.94 7.16
C LEU A 158 -6.47 8.20 7.88
N THR A 159 -7.78 8.35 7.99
CA THR A 159 -8.43 9.30 8.90
C THR A 159 -9.41 8.54 9.79
N THR A 160 -10.04 9.24 10.73
CA THR A 160 -11.13 8.65 11.53
C THR A 160 -12.36 8.22 10.72
N ASN A 161 -12.53 8.75 9.50
CA ASN A 161 -13.75 8.54 8.70
C ASN A 161 -13.53 7.71 7.42
N CYS A 162 -12.29 7.57 6.97
CA CYS A 162 -11.97 6.78 5.79
C CYS A 162 -10.50 6.43 5.68
N PHE A 163 -10.21 5.53 4.75
CA PHE A 163 -8.89 5.11 4.33
C PHE A 163 -8.79 5.20 2.81
N LEU A 164 -7.81 5.98 2.33
CA LEU A 164 -7.44 6.00 0.93
C LEU A 164 -6.21 5.14 0.72
N LEU A 165 -6.35 4.09 -0.09
CA LEU A 165 -5.29 3.14 -0.41
C LEU A 165 -4.91 3.27 -1.88
N LEU A 166 -3.61 3.40 -2.16
CA LEU A 166 -3.01 3.25 -3.47
C LEU A 166 -2.19 1.96 -3.47
N TYR A 167 -2.51 1.01 -4.34
CA TYR A 167 -1.82 -0.28 -4.37
C TYR A 167 -1.53 -0.73 -5.80
N ARG A 168 -0.53 -1.58 -5.98
CA ARG A 168 -0.20 -2.16 -7.27
C ARG A 168 -1.13 -3.33 -7.62
N ARG A 169 -1.36 -3.55 -8.90
CA ARG A 169 -2.05 -4.71 -9.49
C ARG A 169 -1.22 -5.22 -10.67
N GLY A 170 0.06 -5.44 -10.42
CA GLY A 170 1.11 -5.74 -11.40
C GLY A 170 2.41 -5.00 -11.07
N VAL A 171 3.44 -5.23 -11.90
CA VAL A 171 4.75 -4.57 -11.78
C VAL A 171 4.60 -3.06 -12.02
N TYR A 172 5.27 -2.25 -11.20
CA TYR A 172 5.26 -0.80 -11.35
C TYR A 172 6.10 -0.35 -12.55
N ILE A 173 5.49 0.34 -13.52
CA ILE A 173 6.13 0.77 -14.77
C ILE A 173 6.26 2.29 -14.88
N ILE A 174 7.03 2.75 -15.87
CA ILE A 174 7.31 4.17 -16.12
C ILE A 174 6.00 4.94 -16.35
N GLU A 175 5.05 4.37 -17.06
CA GLU A 175 3.75 4.99 -17.37
C GLU A 175 2.92 5.22 -16.10
N ASP A 176 2.98 4.30 -15.12
CA ASP A 176 2.33 4.51 -13.82
C ASP A 176 3.00 5.64 -13.04
N ARG A 177 4.33 5.73 -13.10
CA ARG A 177 5.11 6.82 -12.52
C ARG A 177 4.78 8.17 -13.14
N GLU A 178 4.72 8.25 -14.46
CA GLU A 178 4.32 9.48 -15.15
C GLU A 178 2.92 9.92 -14.72
N SER A 179 1.95 9.01 -14.67
CA SER A 179 0.61 9.29 -14.15
C SER A 179 0.64 9.76 -12.69
N LEU A 180 1.45 9.15 -11.84
CA LEU A 180 1.54 9.49 -10.42
C LEU A 180 2.16 10.88 -10.22
N LEU A 181 3.21 11.22 -10.95
CA LEU A 181 3.83 12.54 -10.93
C LEU A 181 2.94 13.63 -11.54
N LEU A 182 2.14 13.29 -12.57
CA LEU A 182 1.11 14.19 -13.09
C LEU A 182 0.04 14.48 -12.03
N LEU A 183 -0.39 13.46 -11.28
CA LEU A 183 -1.32 13.62 -10.16
C LEU A 183 -0.71 14.51 -9.06
N ALA A 184 0.53 14.26 -8.64
CA ALA A 184 1.24 15.08 -7.65
C ALA A 184 1.26 16.56 -8.05
N ASN A 185 1.59 16.83 -9.32
CA ASN A 185 1.61 18.19 -9.86
C ASN A 185 0.23 18.86 -9.89
N LYS A 186 -0.83 18.10 -10.19
CA LYS A 186 -2.22 18.62 -10.15
C LYS A 186 -2.64 18.93 -8.71
N VAL A 187 -2.41 18.01 -7.78
CA VAL A 187 -2.68 18.18 -6.34
C VAL A 187 -1.95 19.40 -5.78
N LYS A 188 -0.67 19.59 -6.14
CA LYS A 188 0.13 20.75 -5.73
C LYS A 188 -0.44 22.09 -6.24
N LYS A 189 -1.09 22.09 -7.41
CA LYS A 189 -1.66 23.29 -8.05
C LYS A 189 -3.09 23.58 -7.61
N SER A 190 -3.79 22.60 -7.03
CA SER A 190 -5.17 22.76 -6.56
C SER A 190 -5.22 23.77 -5.41
N LYS A 191 -6.13 24.73 -5.52
CA LYS A 191 -6.38 25.75 -4.49
C LYS A 191 -7.69 25.53 -3.75
N THR A 192 -8.59 24.72 -4.31
CA THR A 192 -9.88 24.36 -3.70
C THR A 192 -10.04 22.84 -3.58
N ILE A 193 -10.94 22.40 -2.71
CA ILE A 193 -11.26 20.97 -2.53
C ILE A 193 -11.87 20.40 -3.82
N GLU A 194 -12.66 21.16 -4.56
CA GLU A 194 -13.24 20.71 -5.83
C GLU A 194 -12.17 20.46 -6.88
N GLU A 195 -11.16 21.33 -6.98
CA GLU A 195 -10.01 21.12 -7.87
C GLU A 195 -9.18 19.90 -7.45
N LEU A 196 -9.00 19.72 -6.14
CA LEU A 196 -8.31 18.58 -5.59
C LEU A 196 -9.02 17.27 -5.94
N VAL A 197 -10.32 17.15 -5.66
CA VAL A 197 -11.14 15.96 -5.99
C VAL A 197 -11.15 15.71 -7.50
N LYS A 198 -11.28 16.75 -8.33
CA LYS A 198 -11.20 16.61 -9.80
C LYS A 198 -9.86 16.07 -10.29
N SER A 199 -8.78 16.31 -9.56
CA SER A 199 -7.45 15.79 -9.91
C SER A 199 -7.40 14.27 -9.81
N TYR A 200 -8.08 13.70 -8.81
CA TYR A 200 -8.18 12.25 -8.59
C TYR A 200 -9.15 11.56 -9.55
N ASN A 201 -10.27 12.18 -9.93
CA ASN A 201 -11.26 11.55 -10.81
C ASN A 201 -10.80 11.35 -12.27
N ASN A 202 -9.78 12.08 -12.71
CA ASN A 202 -9.34 12.11 -14.11
C ASN A 202 -8.03 11.36 -14.35
N ILE A 203 -7.48 10.69 -13.33
CA ILE A 203 -6.22 9.95 -13.47
C ILE A 203 -6.50 8.51 -13.92
N LYS A 204 -5.62 7.98 -14.78
CA LYS A 204 -5.61 6.59 -15.17
C LYS A 204 -4.23 6.03 -14.91
N PHE A 205 -4.20 4.84 -14.34
CA PHE A 205 -3.01 4.05 -14.11
C PHE A 205 -3.15 2.73 -14.86
N ASN A 206 -2.02 2.13 -15.21
CA ASN A 206 -1.97 0.81 -15.82
C ASN A 206 -2.04 -0.27 -14.73
N TYR A 207 -1.15 -0.18 -13.74
CA TYR A 207 -1.03 -1.16 -12.66
C TYR A 207 -1.16 -0.57 -11.27
N LEU A 208 -1.52 0.70 -11.11
CA LEU A 208 -1.94 1.24 -9.81
C LEU A 208 -3.46 1.31 -9.69
N ILE A 209 -3.97 1.00 -8.50
CA ILE A 209 -5.39 1.11 -8.16
C ILE A 209 -5.53 2.03 -6.96
N LEU A 210 -6.42 3.01 -7.10
CA LEU A 210 -6.81 3.89 -6.01
C LEU A 210 -8.16 3.41 -5.44
N ARG A 211 -8.19 3.11 -4.15
CA ARG A 211 -9.37 2.60 -3.43
C ARG A 211 -9.66 3.48 -2.22
N LEU A 212 -10.83 4.11 -2.21
CA LEU A 212 -11.36 4.81 -1.04
C LEU A 212 -12.29 3.88 -0.26
N VAL A 213 -12.03 3.71 1.03
CA VAL A 213 -12.87 2.97 1.96
C VAL A 213 -13.43 3.97 2.98
N GLN A 214 -14.75 4.16 2.99
CA GLN A 214 -15.41 5.00 4.00
C GLN A 214 -15.85 4.14 5.18
N PHE A 215 -15.71 4.66 6.39
CA PHE A 215 -16.17 4.03 7.60
C PHE A 215 -17.56 4.57 7.95
N ALA A 216 -18.44 3.66 8.37
CA ALA A 216 -19.80 3.99 8.80
C ALA A 216 -19.82 4.43 10.26
#